data_AF-A0A851KJR7-F1
#
_entry.id   AF-A0A851KJR7-F1
#
_cell.length_a   1.000
_cell.length_b   1.000
_cell.length_c   1.000
_cell.angle_alpha   90.00
_cell.angle_beta   90.00
_cell.angle_gamma   90.00
#
_symmetry.space_group_name_H-M   'P 1'
#
loop_
_entity.id
_entity.type
_entity.pdbx_description
1 polymer ?
#
loop_
_entity_poly.entity_id
_entity_poly.type
_entity_poly.pdbx_seq_one_letter_code
_entity_poly.pdbx_strand_id
1 'polypeptide(L)'
;ALSKPLDEAFSLWKKLLENPGIPEVRSPEQTVSSLQLLATLYRLQDKPIQALESFLLLRSLCRRLGDPLGTADSLCQLSRILLQLHCPAQAQV
;
A
#
# COMPACT_ATOMS: atom_id res chain seq x y z
N ALA A 1 15.73 -15.82 0.40
CA ALA A 1 14.30 -15.63 0.68
C ALA A 1 13.62 -15.08 -0.58
N LEU A 2 12.51 -15.69 -1.02
CA LEU A 2 11.81 -15.34 -2.29
C LEU A 2 11.30 -13.89 -2.34
N SER A 3 11.28 -13.17 -1.21
CA SER A 3 10.78 -11.80 -1.11
C SER A 3 11.84 -10.70 -1.24
N LYS A 4 13.13 -11.02 -1.31
CA LYS A 4 14.20 -10.00 -1.24
C LYS A 4 14.02 -8.85 -2.26
N PRO A 5 13.72 -9.10 -3.54
CA PRO A 5 13.47 -8.03 -4.50
C PRO A 5 12.22 -7.19 -4.16
N LEU A 6 11.20 -7.82 -3.57
CA LEU A 6 9.98 -7.14 -3.15
C LEU A 6 10.23 -6.22 -1.96
N ASP A 7 11.04 -6.69 -1.00
CA ASP A 7 11.46 -5.92 0.18
C ASP A 7 12.35 -4.72 -0.18
N GLU A 8 13.22 -4.87 -1.17
CA GLU A 8 14.01 -3.78 -1.75
C GLU A 8 13.11 -2.76 -2.47
N ALA A 9 12.20 -3.22 -3.34
CA ALA A 9 11.23 -2.34 -4.01
C ALA A 9 10.38 -1.57 -3.02
N PHE A 10 9.90 -2.23 -1.96
CA PHE A 10 9.12 -1.60 -0.91
C PHE A 10 9.89 -0.50 -0.17
N SER A 11 11.18 -0.74 0.11
CA SER A 11 12.06 0.27 0.72
C SER A 11 12.25 1.49 -0.17
N LEU A 12 12.38 1.29 -1.49
CA LEU A 12 12.47 2.38 -2.46
C LEU A 12 11.16 3.19 -2.52
N TRP A 13 10.00 2.53 -2.52
CA TRP A 13 8.70 3.22 -2.47
C TRP A 13 8.53 4.04 -1.19
N LYS A 14 8.91 3.49 -0.03
CA LYS A 14 8.88 4.23 1.25
C LYS A 14 9.71 5.51 1.17
N LYS A 15 10.92 5.43 0.64
CA LYS A 15 11.80 6.59 0.45
C LYS A 15 11.24 7.62 -0.52
N LEU A 16 10.69 7.17 -1.65
CA LEU A 16 10.12 8.07 -2.66
C LEU A 16 8.88 8.82 -2.14
N LEU A 17 8.03 8.14 -1.36
CA LEU A 17 6.74 8.66 -0.88
C LEU A 17 6.79 9.29 0.52
N GLU A 18 7.99 9.35 1.12
CA GLU A 18 8.25 9.97 2.42
C GLU A 18 7.78 11.43 2.44
N ASN A 19 8.04 12.17 1.37
CA ASN A 19 7.55 13.54 1.23
C ASN A 19 6.02 13.55 1.00
N PRO A 20 5.26 14.43 1.69
CA PRO A 20 3.80 14.44 1.64
C PRO A 20 3.19 14.96 0.32
N GLY A 21 4.02 15.45 -0.60
CA GLY A 21 3.58 15.93 -1.92
C GLY A 21 3.27 14.80 -2.92
N ILE A 22 2.81 15.20 -4.09
CA ILE A 22 2.72 14.31 -5.26
C ILE A 22 4.16 14.02 -5.70
N PRO A 23 4.56 12.74 -5.80
CA PRO A 23 5.93 12.40 -6.18
C PRO A 23 6.19 12.77 -7.64
N GLU A 24 7.42 13.22 -7.94
CA GLU A 24 7.87 13.47 -9.32
C GLU A 24 8.19 12.14 -10.01
N VAL A 25 7.15 11.49 -10.50
CA VAL A 25 7.21 10.22 -11.25
C VAL A 25 6.73 10.44 -12.68
N ARG A 26 7.18 9.57 -13.59
CA ARG A 26 6.75 9.60 -15.00
C ARG A 26 5.24 9.45 -15.16
N SER A 27 4.60 8.56 -14.39
CA SER A 27 3.14 8.36 -14.37
C SER A 27 2.69 8.02 -12.95
N PRO A 28 1.83 8.87 -12.34
CA PRO A 28 1.20 8.57 -11.05
C PRO A 28 0.32 7.32 -11.10
N GLU A 29 -0.39 7.07 -12.20
CA GLU A 29 -1.32 5.95 -12.36
C GLU A 29 -0.58 4.61 -12.38
N GLN A 30 0.53 4.54 -13.13
CA GLN A 30 1.40 3.36 -13.13
C GLN A 30 2.06 3.15 -11.76
N THR A 31 2.36 4.24 -11.05
CA THR A 31 2.92 4.19 -9.70
C THR A 31 1.94 3.59 -8.70
N VAL A 32 0.68 4.05 -8.72
CA VAL A 32 -0.43 3.48 -7.92
C VAL A 32 -0.59 1.99 -8.22
N SER A 33 -0.65 1.62 -9.51
CA SER A 33 -0.82 0.23 -9.95
C SER A 33 0.32 -0.67 -9.49
N SER A 34 1.56 -0.19 -9.58
CA SER A 34 2.76 -0.93 -9.15
C SER A 34 2.78 -1.15 -7.64
N LEU A 35 2.39 -0.13 -6.87
CA LEU A 35 2.34 -0.21 -5.41
C LEU A 35 1.20 -1.14 -4.94
N GLN A 36 0.05 -1.14 -5.62
CA GLN A 36 -1.05 -2.07 -5.38
C GLN A 36 -0.65 -3.53 -5.64
N LEU A 37 0.10 -3.77 -6.73
CA LEU A 37 0.65 -5.10 -7.03
C LEU A 37 1.58 -5.58 -5.93
N LEU A 38 2.50 -4.72 -5.47
CA LEU A 38 3.41 -5.03 -4.36
C LEU A 38 2.67 -5.39 -3.07
N ALA A 39 1.66 -4.60 -2.68
CA ALA A 39 0.83 -4.87 -1.50
C ALA A 39 0.09 -6.22 -1.61
N THR A 40 -0.44 -6.51 -2.80
CA THR A 40 -1.15 -7.77 -3.09
C THR A 40 -0.21 -8.97 -3.05
N LEU A 41 1.01 -8.84 -3.58
CA LEU A 41 2.03 -9.89 -3.52
C LEU A 41 2.44 -10.20 -2.08
N TYR A 42 2.60 -9.19 -1.23
CA TYR A 42 2.85 -9.42 0.20
C TYR A 42 1.71 -10.20 0.86
N ARG A 43 0.46 -9.85 0.56
CA ARG A 43 -0.69 -10.57 1.10
C ARG A 43 -0.71 -12.03 0.65
N LEU A 44 -0.41 -12.30 -0.63
CA LEU A 44 -0.35 -13.67 -1.17
C LEU A 44 0.82 -14.50 -0.61
N GLN A 45 1.86 -13.85 -0.08
CA GLN A 45 2.99 -14.50 0.58
C GLN A 45 2.79 -14.67 2.10
N ASP A 46 1.56 -14.49 2.62
CA ASP A 46 1.26 -14.50 4.05
C ASP A 46 2.14 -13.54 4.86
N LYS A 47 2.42 -12.35 4.28
CA LYS A 47 3.15 -11.25 4.92
C LYS A 47 2.20 -10.08 5.23
N PRO A 48 1.29 -10.25 6.20
CA PRO A 48 0.20 -9.30 6.42
C PRO A 48 0.67 -7.92 6.89
N ILE A 49 1.77 -7.85 7.64
CA ILE A 49 2.32 -6.56 8.11
C ILE A 49 2.87 -5.74 6.95
N GLN A 50 3.67 -6.35 6.07
CA GLN A 50 4.18 -5.66 4.87
C GLN A 50 3.05 -5.26 3.91
N ALA A 51 2.03 -6.12 3.75
CA ALA A 51 0.85 -5.77 2.96
C ALA A 51 0.12 -4.55 3.55
N LEU A 52 -0.05 -4.51 4.87
CA LEU A 52 -0.70 -3.41 5.58
C LEU A 52 0.06 -2.09 5.41
N GLU A 53 1.37 -2.08 5.64
CA GLU A 53 2.19 -0.88 5.39
C GLU A 53 2.12 -0.43 3.92
N SER A 54 2.10 -1.37 2.98
CA SER A 54 2.03 -1.08 1.55
C SER A 54 0.69 -0.45 1.16
N PHE A 55 -0.43 -0.97 1.68
CA PHE A 55 -1.75 -0.37 1.46
C PHE A 55 -1.91 0.99 2.16
N LEU A 56 -1.23 1.23 3.29
CA LEU A 56 -1.18 2.57 3.90
C LEU A 56 -0.45 3.58 3.02
N LEU A 57 0.68 3.20 2.41
CA LEU A 57 1.37 4.02 1.42
C LEU A 57 0.49 4.29 0.19
N LEU A 58 -0.18 3.25 -0.33
CA LEU A 58 -1.09 3.37 -1.47
C LEU A 58 -2.24 4.35 -1.19
N ARG A 59 -2.91 4.20 -0.05
CA ARG A 59 -3.95 5.11 0.41
C ARG A 59 -3.45 6.55 0.48
N SER A 60 -2.25 6.76 1.05
CA SER A 60 -1.63 8.07 1.16
C SER A 60 -1.41 8.69 -0.22
N LEU A 61 -0.88 7.92 -1.18
CA LEU A 61 -0.66 8.36 -2.55
C LEU A 61 -1.97 8.69 -3.27
N CYS A 62 -2.96 7.78 -3.28
CA CYS A 62 -4.27 8.02 -3.91
C CYS A 62 -4.94 9.28 -3.35
N ARG A 63 -4.87 9.51 -2.03
CA ARG A 63 -5.39 10.73 -1.41
C ARG A 63 -4.69 12.00 -1.91
N ARG A 64 -3.36 11.96 -2.06
CA ARG A 64 -2.58 13.10 -2.60
C ARG A 64 -2.89 13.39 -4.07
N LEU A 65 -3.20 12.35 -4.84
CA LEU A 65 -3.59 12.46 -6.25
C LEU A 65 -5.06 12.86 -6.45
N GLY A 66 -5.86 12.98 -5.38
CA GLY A 66 -7.28 13.25 -5.49
C GLY A 66 -8.07 12.07 -6.06
N ASP A 67 -7.62 10.84 -5.84
CA ASP A 67 -8.28 9.59 -6.27
C ASP A 67 -9.10 8.99 -5.11
N PRO A 68 -10.40 9.28 -5.01
CA PRO A 68 -11.25 8.77 -3.95
C PRO A 68 -11.51 7.26 -4.09
N LEU A 69 -11.52 6.72 -5.31
CA LEU A 69 -11.79 5.30 -5.55
C LEU A 69 -10.60 4.46 -5.07
N GLY A 70 -9.37 4.81 -5.45
CA GLY A 70 -8.17 4.14 -4.96
C GLY A 70 -7.97 4.31 -3.45
N THR A 71 -8.37 5.45 -2.89
CA THR A 71 -8.37 5.66 -1.43
C THR A 71 -9.34 4.71 -0.72
N ALA A 72 -10.57 4.56 -1.24
CA ALA A 72 -11.57 3.66 -0.69
C ALA A 72 -11.17 2.18 -0.84
N ASP A 73 -10.67 1.77 -2.01
CA ASP A 73 -10.19 0.40 -2.22
C ASP A 73 -9.06 0.06 -1.23
N SER A 74 -8.08 0.95 -1.09
CA SER A 74 -6.98 0.75 -0.12
C SER A 74 -7.49 0.58 1.32
N LEU A 75 -8.49 1.37 1.73
CA LEU A 75 -9.14 1.24 3.03
C LEU A 75 -9.87 -0.10 3.21
N CYS A 76 -10.58 -0.56 2.18
CA CYS A 76 -11.20 -1.88 2.19
C CYS A 76 -10.17 -3.00 2.36
N GLN A 77 -9.03 -2.91 1.66
CA GLN A 77 -7.95 -3.90 1.80
C GLN A 77 -7.33 -3.88 3.21
N LEU A 78 -7.07 -2.69 3.76
CA LEU A 78 -6.56 -2.54 5.14
C LEU A 78 -7.50 -3.16 6.17
N SER A 79 -8.80 -2.87 6.05
CA SER A 79 -9.83 -3.39 6.95
C SER A 79 -9.88 -4.92 6.90
N ARG A 80 -9.82 -5.50 5.69
CA ARG A 80 -9.77 -6.97 5.51
C ARG A 80 -8.56 -7.59 6.20
N ILE A 81 -7.37 -7.01 6.02
CA ILE A 81 -6.14 -7.53 6.64
C ILE A 81 -6.23 -7.43 8.17
N LEU A 82 -6.69 -6.30 8.70
CA LEU A 82 -6.84 -6.10 10.15
C LEU A 82 -7.83 -7.07 10.78
N LEU A 83 -8.95 -7.37 10.10
CA LEU A 83 -9.90 -8.39 10.54
C LEU A 83 -9.26 -9.79 10.52
N GLN A 84 -8.48 -10.14 9.48
CA GLN A 84 -7.74 -11.40 9.43
C GLN A 84 -6.70 -11.52 10.55
N LEU A 85 -6.12 -10.41 10.99
CA LEU A 85 -5.19 -10.33 12.11
C LEU A 85 -5.88 -10.30 13.48
N HIS A 86 -7.22 -10.40 13.54
CA HIS A 86 -8.00 -10.31 14.78
C HIS A 86 -7.82 -8.95 15.50
N CYS A 87 -7.63 -7.89 14.72
CA CYS A 87 -7.50 -6.50 15.16
C CYS A 87 -8.74 -5.64 14.75
N PRO A 88 -9.96 -5.98 15.20
CA PRO A 88 -11.17 -5.32 14.71
C PRO A 88 -11.31 -3.87 15.18
N ALA A 89 -10.70 -3.49 16.30
CA ALA A 89 -10.72 -2.10 16.78
C ALA A 89 -10.01 -1.15 15.80
N GLN A 90 -8.93 -1.62 15.17
CA GLN A 90 -8.16 -0.87 14.18
C GLN A 90 -8.81 -0.91 12.78
N ALA A 91 -9.71 -1.86 12.53
CA ALA A 91 -10.41 -2.02 11.25
C ALA A 91 -11.62 -1.09 11.08
N GLN A 92 -11.98 -0.33 12.12
CA GLN A 92 -13.06 0.65 12.06
C GLN A 92 -12.58 1.86 11.24
N VAL A 93 -13.31 2.16 10.16
CA VAL A 93 -13.05 3.28 9.24
C VAL A 93 -13.93 4.47 9.59
#